data_AF-A0A8J4X1G7-F1
#
_entry.id   AF-A0A8J4X1G7-F1
#
_cell.length_a   1.000
_cell.length_b   1.000
_cell.length_c   1.000
_cell.angle_alpha   90.00
_cell.angle_beta   90.00
_cell.angle_gamma   90.00
#
_symmetry.space_group_name_H-M   'P 1'
#
loop_
_entity.id
_entity.type
_entity.pdbx_description
1 polymer ?
#
loop_
_entity_poly.entity_id
_entity_poly.type
_entity_poly.pdbx_seq_one_letter_code
_entity_poly.pdbx_strand_id
1 'polypeptide(L)'
;MPQTTPFAAKFPQNPYGGGHARYKPVEESYGGLRYHDNNLVSGSLEALIQHLVPTVDYSPDRSYIFTFLLSSRLFLHPFELMSRVCYLCVEHHRVGDPQIDK
;
A
#
# COMPACT_ATOMS: atom_id res chain seq x y z
N MET A 1 -41.43 -30.19 -12.92
CA MET A 1 -40.43 -29.12 -13.09
C MET A 1 -39.11 -29.63 -12.52
N PRO A 2 -37.95 -29.45 -13.19
CA PRO A 2 -36.68 -29.89 -12.63
C PRO A 2 -36.18 -28.90 -11.58
N GLN A 3 -35.55 -29.44 -10.54
CA GLN A 3 -35.01 -28.75 -9.37
C GLN A 3 -33.67 -28.08 -9.73
N THR A 4 -33.51 -26.79 -9.43
CA THR A 4 -32.25 -26.06 -9.60
C THR A 4 -31.31 -26.34 -8.43
N THR A 5 -30.18 -26.99 -8.71
CA THR A 5 -29.04 -27.13 -7.77
C THR A 5 -28.36 -25.77 -7.55
N PRO A 6 -27.98 -25.41 -6.31
CA PRO A 6 -27.23 -24.18 -6.07
C PRO A 6 -25.79 -24.33 -6.59
N PHE A 7 -25.38 -23.38 -7.42
CA PHE A 7 -24.02 -23.26 -7.92
C PHE A 7 -23.11 -22.83 -6.77
N ALA A 8 -22.51 -23.81 -6.09
CA ALA A 8 -21.49 -23.56 -5.08
C ALA A 8 -20.30 -22.87 -5.76
N ALA A 9 -20.07 -21.61 -5.38
CA ALA A 9 -18.96 -20.79 -5.85
C ALA A 9 -17.63 -21.48 -5.49
N LYS A 10 -17.04 -22.18 -6.46
CA LYS A 10 -15.65 -22.66 -6.39
C LYS A 10 -14.74 -21.54 -6.92
N PHE A 11 -14.59 -20.47 -6.15
CA PHE A 11 -13.44 -19.59 -6.37
C PHE A 11 -12.26 -20.19 -5.60
N PRO A 12 -11.12 -20.48 -6.27
CA PRO A 12 -9.93 -20.92 -5.57
C PRO A 12 -9.45 -19.82 -4.62
N GLN A 13 -9.07 -20.20 -3.41
CA GLN A 13 -8.33 -19.34 -2.49
C GLN A 13 -7.06 -18.85 -3.19
N ASN A 14 -6.81 -17.55 -3.07
CA ASN A 14 -5.72 -16.83 -3.70
C ASN A 14 -4.35 -17.51 -3.37
N PRO A 15 -3.59 -18.01 -4.36
CA PRO A 15 -2.36 -18.78 -4.12
C PRO A 15 -1.13 -17.91 -3.79
N TYR A 16 -1.30 -16.60 -3.59
CA TYR A 16 -0.21 -15.66 -3.30
C TYR A 16 0.08 -15.45 -1.81
N GLY A 17 -0.39 -16.36 -0.93
CA GLY A 17 -0.04 -16.38 0.49
C GLY A 17 1.39 -16.86 0.75
N GLY A 18 2.38 -16.21 0.13
CA GLY A 18 3.80 -16.53 0.26
C GLY A 18 4.49 -15.62 1.26
N GLY A 19 4.57 -16.08 2.51
CA GLY A 19 5.54 -15.68 3.55
C GLY A 19 6.11 -14.27 3.48
N HIS A 20 5.35 -13.26 3.92
CA HIS A 20 5.95 -11.97 4.24
C HIS A 20 6.65 -12.07 5.59
N ALA A 21 7.97 -11.92 5.56
CA ALA A 21 8.80 -11.66 6.73
C ALA A 21 8.10 -10.59 7.58
N ARG A 22 8.02 -10.86 8.88
CA ARG A 22 7.37 -10.04 9.91
C ARG A 22 7.98 -8.63 9.91
N TYR A 23 7.49 -7.78 9.03
CA TYR A 23 7.80 -6.37 9.03
C TYR A 23 7.14 -5.79 10.26
N LYS A 24 7.95 -5.37 11.24
CA LYS A 24 7.42 -4.54 12.32
C LYS A 24 7.05 -3.22 11.68
N PRO A 25 5.77 -2.78 11.69
CA PRO A 25 5.45 -1.45 11.24
C PRO A 25 6.25 -0.50 12.13
N VAL A 26 7.09 0.31 11.52
CA VAL A 26 7.70 1.47 12.16
C VAL A 26 6.53 2.38 12.50
N GLU A 27 6.02 2.30 13.72
CA GLU A 27 4.95 3.15 14.25
C GLU A 27 5.37 4.63 14.38
N GLU A 28 6.55 5.01 13.88
CA GLU A 28 7.23 6.25 14.27
C GLU A 28 7.42 7.27 13.14
N SER A 29 6.54 7.31 12.12
CA SER A 29 6.57 8.49 11.25
C SER A 29 5.23 9.10 10.87
N TYR A 30 4.16 8.33 10.63
CA TYR A 30 2.85 8.94 10.30
C TYR A 30 1.70 8.05 10.81
N GLY A 31 1.23 8.34 12.03
CA GLY A 31 0.26 7.57 12.83
C GLY A 31 -1.18 7.55 12.28
N GLY A 32 -1.36 7.22 11.01
CA GLY A 32 -2.66 7.25 10.33
C GLY A 32 -3.08 5.93 9.68
N LEU A 33 -2.23 4.90 9.62
CA LEU A 33 -2.56 3.60 9.03
C LEU A 33 -3.19 2.66 10.08
N ARG A 34 -4.21 1.89 9.68
CA ARG A 34 -4.85 0.88 10.52
C ARG A 34 -4.76 -0.50 9.87
N TYR A 35 -4.20 -1.43 10.63
CA TYR A 35 -4.01 -2.81 10.22
C TYR A 35 -4.95 -3.76 10.98
N HIS A 36 -5.40 -4.82 10.32
CA HIS A 36 -6.13 -5.93 10.92
C HIS A 36 -5.59 -7.24 10.34
N ASP A 37 -5.20 -8.18 11.20
CA ASP A 37 -4.56 -9.44 10.79
C ASP A 37 -3.43 -9.24 9.78
N ASN A 38 -2.58 -8.24 10.06
CA ASN A 38 -1.45 -7.80 9.22
C ASN A 38 -1.82 -7.21 7.85
N ASN A 39 -3.12 -7.05 7.54
CA ASN A 39 -3.58 -6.40 6.31
C ASN A 39 -3.88 -4.93 6.58
N LEU A 40 -3.43 -4.05 5.69
CA LEU A 40 -3.81 -2.63 5.72
C LEU A 40 -5.30 -2.50 5.38
N VAL A 41 -6.10 -2.04 6.34
CA VAL A 41 -7.56 -1.91 6.18
C VAL A 41 -7.95 -0.50 5.79
N SER A 42 -7.32 0.50 6.42
CA SER A 42 -7.67 1.91 6.21
C SER A 42 -6.53 2.83 6.66
N GLY A 43 -6.65 4.10 6.30
CA GLY A 43 -5.84 5.14 6.91
C GLY A 43 -6.22 6.52 6.40
N SER A 44 -5.58 7.54 6.95
CA SER A 44 -5.67 8.89 6.38
C SER A 44 -5.12 8.93 4.96
N LEU A 45 -5.65 9.82 4.13
CA LEU A 45 -5.18 9.97 2.74
C LEU A 45 -3.68 10.20 2.65
N GLU A 46 -3.11 11.08 3.48
CA GLU A 46 -1.67 11.36 3.48
C GLU A 46 -0.83 10.11 3.81
N ALA A 47 -1.22 9.37 4.85
CA ALA A 47 -0.54 8.13 5.20
C ALA A 47 -0.62 7.07 4.08
N LEU A 48 -1.75 6.99 3.38
CA LEU A 48 -1.91 6.11 2.22
C LEU A 48 -1.05 6.55 1.03
N ILE A 49 -0.94 7.86 0.76
CA ILE A 49 -0.04 8.39 -0.27
C ILE A 49 1.42 8.05 0.06
N GLN A 50 1.84 8.21 1.32
CA GLN A 50 3.19 7.86 1.74
C GLN A 50 3.46 6.36 1.63
N HIS A 51 2.49 5.52 2.00
CA HIS A 51 2.59 4.06 1.86
C HIS A 51 2.67 3.61 0.39
N LEU A 52 2.33 4.47 -0.58
CA LEU A 52 2.52 4.19 -2.01
C LEU A 52 3.98 4.32 -2.43
N VAL A 53 4.80 5.08 -1.69
CA VAL A 53 6.20 5.36 -2.04
C VAL A 53 7.10 4.26 -1.46
N PRO A 54 7.84 3.51 -2.30
CA PRO A 54 8.78 2.52 -1.79
C PRO A 54 9.94 3.18 -1.04
N THR A 55 10.43 2.50 -0.01
CA THR A 55 11.63 2.87 0.75
C THR A 55 12.68 1.76 0.63
N VAL A 56 13.85 1.93 1.26
CA VAL A 56 14.93 0.93 1.24
C VAL A 56 14.47 -0.41 1.85
N ASP A 57 13.58 -0.31 2.81
CA ASP A 57 13.21 -1.38 3.73
C ASP A 57 11.76 -1.86 3.48
N TYR A 58 10.96 -1.11 2.71
CA TYR A 58 9.57 -1.43 2.38
C TYR A 58 9.24 -1.29 0.89
N SER A 59 8.51 -2.27 0.36
CA SER A 59 7.94 -2.26 -0.99
C SER A 59 6.43 -2.49 -0.92
N PRO A 60 5.59 -1.60 -1.50
CA PRO A 60 4.15 -1.76 -1.46
C PRO A 60 3.66 -2.95 -2.27
N ASP A 61 2.69 -3.67 -1.69
CA ASP A 61 2.06 -4.80 -2.36
C ASP A 61 1.34 -4.38 -3.63
N ARG A 62 1.42 -5.21 -4.67
CA ARG A 62 0.78 -4.93 -5.97
C ARG A 62 -0.74 -4.72 -5.84
N SER A 63 -1.37 -5.47 -4.94
CA SER A 63 -2.81 -5.33 -4.63
C SER A 63 -3.14 -3.96 -4.03
N TYR A 64 -2.28 -3.47 -3.13
CA TYR A 64 -2.41 -2.13 -2.55
C TYR A 64 -2.27 -1.05 -3.62
N ILE A 65 -1.20 -1.11 -4.44
CA ILE A 65 -0.94 -0.13 -5.52
C ILE A 65 -2.16 -0.04 -6.45
N PHE A 66 -2.66 -1.18 -6.93
CA PHE A 66 -3.80 -1.21 -7.83
C PHE A 66 -5.07 -0.62 -7.18
N THR A 67 -5.38 -1.05 -5.96
CA THR A 67 -6.58 -0.60 -5.22
C THR A 67 -6.51 0.90 -4.95
N PHE A 68 -5.38 1.39 -4.44
CA PHE A 68 -5.19 2.79 -4.12
C PHE A 68 -5.26 3.67 -5.37
N LEU A 69 -4.59 3.31 -6.47
CA LEU A 69 -4.64 4.10 -7.72
C LEU A 69 -6.04 4.12 -8.35
N LEU A 70 -6.80 3.03 -8.21
CA LEU A 70 -8.18 2.97 -8.66
C LEU A 70 -9.09 3.88 -7.81
N SER A 71 -8.94 3.84 -6.49
CA SER A 71 -9.80 4.57 -5.56
C SER A 71 -9.39 6.03 -5.31
N SER A 72 -8.11 6.39 -5.51
CA SER A 72 -7.58 7.72 -5.18
C SER A 72 -8.30 8.84 -5.94
N ARG A 73 -8.85 8.55 -7.12
CA ARG A 73 -9.64 9.49 -7.93
C ARG A 73 -10.89 10.02 -7.24
N LEU A 74 -11.37 9.32 -6.20
CA LEU A 74 -12.49 9.78 -5.37
C LEU A 74 -12.09 10.91 -4.43
N PHE A 75 -10.79 11.09 -4.19
CA PHE A 75 -10.25 12.02 -3.20
C PHE A 75 -9.29 13.06 -3.81
N LEU A 76 -8.64 12.73 -4.93
CA LEU A 76 -7.56 13.51 -5.54
C LEU A 76 -7.67 13.51 -7.07
N HIS A 77 -7.24 14.59 -7.71
CA HIS A 77 -6.97 14.55 -9.13
C HIS A 77 -5.67 13.76 -9.42
N PRO A 78 -5.58 13.03 -10.56
CA PRO A 78 -4.40 12.22 -10.87
C PRO A 78 -3.07 12.99 -10.88
N PHE A 79 -3.08 14.24 -11.36
CA PHE A 79 -1.88 15.07 -11.39
C PHE A 79 -1.43 15.49 -9.98
N GLU A 80 -2.38 15.69 -9.07
CA GLU A 80 -2.11 16.05 -7.68
C GLU A 80 -1.53 14.87 -6.90
N LEU A 81 -2.02 13.65 -7.14
CA LEU A 81 -1.40 12.46 -6.57
C LEU A 81 0.05 12.33 -7.06
N MET A 82 0.30 12.52 -8.36
CA MET A 82 1.65 12.42 -8.90
C MET A 82 2.60 13.48 -8.32
N SER A 83 2.17 14.73 -8.18
CA SER A 83 3.04 15.77 -7.63
C SER A 83 3.46 15.45 -6.19
N ARG A 84 2.54 14.95 -5.36
CA ARG A 84 2.82 14.54 -3.97
C ARG A 84 3.77 13.33 -3.91
N VAL A 85 3.54 12.32 -4.74
CA VAL A 85 4.44 11.15 -4.82
C VAL A 85 5.84 11.56 -5.26
N CYS A 86 5.97 12.40 -6.30
CA CYS A 86 7.26 12.90 -6.75
C CYS A 86 7.99 13.67 -5.66
N TYR A 87 7.28 14.55 -4.93
CA TYR A 87 7.86 15.29 -3.81
C TYR A 87 8.41 14.35 -2.73
N LEU A 88 7.63 13.35 -2.33
CA LEU A 88 8.06 12.35 -1.34
C LEU A 88 9.28 11.55 -1.80
N CYS A 89 9.35 11.16 -3.07
CA CYS A 89 10.53 10.48 -3.62
C CYS A 89 11.80 11.34 -3.52
N VAL A 90 11.69 12.65 -3.81
CA VAL A 90 12.83 13.58 -3.71
C VAL A 90 13.26 13.76 -2.26
N GLU A 91 12.31 13.89 -1.33
CA GLU A 91 12.64 14.02 0.09
C GLU A 91 13.33 12.75 0.62
N HIS A 92 12.87 11.56 0.23
CA HIS A 92 13.50 10.30 0.61
C HIS A 92 14.92 10.17 0.05
N HIS A 93 15.16 10.59 -1.20
CA HIS A 93 16.51 10.62 -1.77
C HIS A 93 17.43 11.56 -1.00
N ARG A 94 16.96 12.74 -0.60
CA ARG A 94 17.75 13.73 0.13
C ARG A 94 18.16 13.24 1.52
N VAL A 95 17.32 12.43 2.17
CA VAL A 95 17.60 11.80 3.47
C VAL A 95 18.52 10.57 3.32
N GLY A 96 18.50 9.93 2.14
CA GLY A 96 19.28 8.74 1.83
C GLY A 96 20.74 8.97 1.42
N ASP A 97 21.20 10.22 1.35
CA ASP A 97 22.63 10.57 1.19
C ASP A 97 23.29 10.75 2.57
N PRO A 98 23.84 9.69 3.19
CA PRO A 98 24.83 9.89 4.24
C PRO A 98 26.04 10.54 3.56
N GLN A 99 26.43 11.72 4.06
CA GLN A 99 27.79 12.22 3.91
C GLN A 99 28.77 11.05 4.11
N ILE A 100 29.37 10.59 3.01
CA ILE A 100 30.54 9.72 3.03
C ILE A 100 31.72 10.62 3.40
N ASP A 101 31.70 11.15 4.62
CA ASP A 101 32.86 11.78 5.24
C ASP A 101 33.36 10.83 6.33
N LYS A 102 34.22 9.89 5.91
CA LYS A 102 35.48 9.58 6.59
C LYS A 102 36.37 8.66 5.76
#